data_AF-A0A7S0JJ18-F1
#
_entry.id   AF-A0A7S0JJ18-F1
#
_cell.length_a   1.000
_cell.length_b   1.000
_cell.length_c   1.000
_cell.angle_alpha   90.00
_cell.angle_beta   90.00
_cell.angle_gamma   90.00
#
_symmetry.space_group_name_H-M   'P 1'
#
loop_
_entity.id
_entity.type
_entity.pdbx_description
1 polymer ?
#
loop_
_entity_poly.entity_id
_entity_poly.type
_entity_poly.pdbx_seq_one_letter_code
_entity_poly.pdbx_strand_id
1 'polypeptide(L)'
;RILPFLLRPADWTPPSDRTFPIAAEDILALCDGVQPIFESEPTLLQLSAPLKIFGDLHGQYADLMRLFDQFGVPSKDKGDINMVDYLFLGDFVDRGAHSLETVMLLLALKKAYPRQVALVRGNHEAPEVNARDGFPHSCRKP
;
A
#
# COMPACT_ATOMS: atom_id res chain seq x y z
N ARG A 1 14.12 2.75 -0.50
CA ARG A 1 14.79 1.51 -0.97
C ARG A 1 13.83 0.32 -1.08
N ILE A 2 12.70 0.30 -0.35
CA ILE A 2 11.76 -0.82 -0.31
C ILE A 2 10.84 -0.99 -1.54
N LEU A 3 10.54 0.08 -2.29
CA LEU A 3 9.50 0.02 -3.34
C LEU A 3 9.79 -1.02 -4.43
N PRO A 4 11.03 -1.16 -4.97
CA PRO A 4 11.33 -2.20 -5.96
C PRO A 4 11.23 -3.64 -5.41
N PHE A 5 11.35 -3.83 -4.09
CA PHE A 5 11.19 -5.14 -3.47
C PHE A 5 9.71 -5.54 -3.37
N LEU A 6 8.85 -4.56 -3.14
CA LEU A 6 7.40 -4.75 -2.99
C LEU A 6 6.71 -4.78 -4.36
N LEU A 7 6.93 -3.76 -5.20
CA LEU A 7 6.23 -3.59 -6.47
C LEU A 7 6.75 -4.56 -7.54
N ARG A 8 6.20 -5.77 -7.56
CA ARG A 8 6.58 -6.88 -8.45
C ARG A 8 5.36 -7.49 -9.19
N PRO A 9 4.71 -6.76 -10.11
CA PRO A 9 3.43 -7.18 -10.68
C PRO A 9 3.47 -8.50 -11.48
N ALA A 10 4.55 -8.75 -12.21
CA ALA A 10 4.67 -9.91 -13.10
C ALA A 10 5.24 -11.17 -12.43
N ASP A 11 5.94 -11.02 -11.30
CA ASP A 11 6.79 -12.06 -10.72
C ASP A 11 6.68 -12.17 -9.19
N TRP A 12 5.69 -11.52 -8.58
CA TRP A 12 5.43 -11.72 -7.17
C TRP A 12 4.84 -13.12 -6.93
N THR A 13 5.46 -13.82 -5.99
CA THR A 13 4.97 -15.08 -5.44
C THR A 13 4.98 -14.98 -3.92
N PRO A 14 3.95 -15.51 -3.22
CA PRO A 14 3.93 -15.48 -1.77
C PRO A 14 5.12 -16.28 -1.21
N PRO A 15 5.84 -15.77 -0.19
CA PRO A 15 6.89 -16.53 0.48
C PRO A 15 6.32 -17.82 1.06
N SER A 16 7.01 -18.94 0.84
CA SER A 16 6.56 -20.27 1.31
C SER A 16 6.47 -20.37 2.84
N ASP A 17 7.28 -19.59 3.54
CA ASP A 17 7.34 -19.47 5.00
C ASP A 17 6.49 -18.31 5.54
N ARG A 18 5.86 -17.53 4.66
CA ARG A 18 5.09 -16.31 4.98
C ARG A 18 5.88 -15.27 5.78
N THR A 19 7.20 -15.25 5.66
CA THR A 19 8.05 -14.23 6.27
C THR A 19 7.98 -12.93 5.47
N PHE A 20 8.09 -11.80 6.17
CA PHE A 20 8.15 -10.49 5.51
C PHE A 20 9.61 -10.04 5.39
N PRO A 21 10.17 -9.93 4.17
CA PRO A 21 11.62 -9.82 3.98
C PRO A 21 12.17 -8.40 4.18
N ILE A 22 11.44 -7.50 4.84
CA ILE A 22 11.84 -6.12 5.11
C ILE A 22 12.08 -5.95 6.60
N ALA A 23 13.25 -5.43 6.96
CA ALA A 23 13.65 -5.23 8.33
C ALA A 23 12.77 -4.16 9.02
N ALA A 24 12.57 -4.30 10.33
CA ALA A 24 11.73 -3.39 11.11
C ALA A 24 12.23 -1.94 11.02
N GLU A 25 13.54 -1.72 10.93
CA GLU A 25 14.15 -0.39 10.80
C GLU A 25 13.74 0.29 9.49
N ASP A 26 13.68 -0.46 8.38
CA ASP A 26 13.24 0.06 7.09
C ASP A 26 11.74 0.37 7.07
N ILE A 27 10.94 -0.43 7.79
CA ILE A 27 9.50 -0.18 7.99
C ILE A 27 9.28 1.11 8.77
N LEU A 28 9.98 1.28 9.90
CA LEU A 28 9.88 2.49 10.72
C LEU A 28 10.32 3.73 9.93
N ALA A 29 11.45 3.65 9.22
CA ALA A 29 11.93 4.75 8.38
C ALA A 29 10.99 5.08 7.20
N LEU A 30 10.20 4.11 6.73
CA LEU A 30 9.13 4.37 5.78
C LEU A 30 8.02 5.19 6.43
N CYS A 31 7.49 4.71 7.56
CA CYS A 31 6.42 5.36 8.30
C CYS A 31 6.78 6.80 8.67
N ASP A 32 7.95 7.03 9.26
CA ASP A 32 8.44 8.36 9.62
C ASP A 32 8.52 9.30 8.42
N GLY A 33 8.87 8.75 7.24
CA GLY A 33 8.99 9.54 6.02
C GLY A 33 7.66 9.83 5.32
N VAL A 34 6.60 9.06 5.61
CA VAL A 34 5.27 9.25 5.02
C VAL A 34 4.38 10.09 5.93
N GLN A 35 4.54 9.99 7.24
CA GLN A 35 3.78 10.77 8.22
C GLN A 35 3.66 12.27 7.88
N PRO A 36 4.74 13.02 7.61
CA PRO A 36 4.62 14.46 7.31
C PRO A 36 3.88 14.74 5.99
N ILE A 37 3.83 13.78 5.07
CA ILE A 37 3.05 13.90 3.82
C ILE A 37 1.57 13.91 4.17
N PHE A 38 1.10 12.95 4.97
CA PHE A 38 -0.30 12.89 5.39
C PHE A 38 -0.70 14.07 6.27
N GLU A 39 0.17 14.52 7.18
CA GLU A 39 -0.09 15.70 8.02
C GLU A 39 -0.28 16.98 7.20
N SER A 40 0.35 17.06 6.02
CA SER A 40 0.20 18.20 5.12
C SER A 40 -1.05 18.14 4.23
N GLU A 41 -1.72 16.99 4.14
CA GLU A 41 -2.85 16.80 3.24
C GLU A 41 -4.19 17.13 3.91
N PRO A 42 -5.13 17.78 3.20
CA PRO A 42 -6.45 18.05 3.75
C PRO A 42 -7.25 16.76 3.90
N THR A 43 -8.13 16.70 4.89
CA THR A 43 -9.05 15.56 5.08
C THR A 43 -9.91 15.30 3.85
N LEU A 44 -10.33 16.35 3.13
CA LEU A 44 -11.06 16.24 1.87
C LEU A 44 -10.11 16.46 0.69
N LEU A 45 -9.68 15.37 0.06
CA LEU A 45 -8.83 15.40 -1.11
C LEU A 45 -9.60 15.90 -2.35
N GLN A 46 -8.95 16.74 -3.15
CA GLN A 46 -9.45 17.19 -4.45
C GLN A 46 -8.57 16.60 -5.54
N LEU A 47 -9.10 15.62 -6.29
CA LEU A 47 -8.37 14.88 -7.33
C LEU A 47 -9.02 15.12 -8.69
N SER A 48 -8.21 15.10 -9.75
CA SER A 48 -8.66 15.31 -11.13
C SER A 48 -8.40 14.07 -11.96
N ALA A 49 -9.31 13.80 -12.90
CA ALA A 49 -9.13 12.71 -13.86
C ALA A 49 -7.93 12.97 -14.79
N PRO A 50 -7.26 11.92 -15.30
CA PRO A 50 -7.60 10.50 -15.17
C PRO A 50 -7.12 9.85 -13.86
N LEU A 51 -7.96 8.98 -13.28
CA LEU A 51 -7.72 8.29 -12.01
C LEU A 51 -8.04 6.80 -12.11
N LYS A 52 -7.22 5.97 -11.46
CA LYS A 52 -7.55 4.58 -11.12
C LYS A 52 -7.99 4.53 -9.66
N ILE A 53 -9.16 3.97 -9.42
CA ILE A 53 -9.76 3.90 -8.10
C ILE A 53 -9.79 2.44 -7.64
N PHE A 54 -9.21 2.19 -6.47
CA PHE A 54 -9.12 0.89 -5.83
C PHE A 54 -9.96 0.93 -4.55
N GLY A 55 -10.89 -0.03 -4.43
CA GLY A 55 -11.66 -0.26 -3.21
C GLY A 55 -10.90 -1.11 -2.20
N ASP A 56 -11.65 -1.84 -1.38
CA ASP A 56 -11.13 -2.67 -0.29
C ASP A 56 -10.08 -3.67 -0.79
N LEU A 57 -8.95 -3.71 -0.09
CA LEU A 57 -7.84 -4.61 -0.45
C LEU A 57 -7.73 -5.79 0.52
N HIS A 58 -8.00 -5.58 1.81
CA HIS A 58 -8.01 -6.62 2.84
C HIS A 58 -6.81 -7.58 2.76
N GLY A 59 -5.59 -7.06 2.60
CA GLY A 59 -4.39 -7.89 2.52
C GLY A 59 -4.32 -8.86 1.33
N GLN A 60 -5.12 -8.68 0.27
CA GLN A 60 -5.09 -9.45 -0.97
C GLN A 60 -3.98 -8.97 -1.92
N TYR A 61 -2.74 -9.03 -1.43
CA TYR A 61 -1.57 -8.50 -2.14
C TYR A 61 -1.37 -9.08 -3.55
N ALA A 62 -1.61 -10.39 -3.71
CA ALA A 62 -1.50 -11.09 -4.98
C ALA A 62 -2.42 -10.48 -6.06
N ASP A 63 -3.65 -10.15 -5.67
CA ASP A 63 -4.63 -9.56 -6.59
C ASP A 63 -4.24 -8.13 -6.94
N LEU A 64 -3.70 -7.36 -5.99
CA LEU A 64 -3.14 -6.03 -6.25
C LEU A 64 -1.97 -6.08 -7.25
N MET A 65 -1.07 -7.05 -7.12
CA MET A 65 0.02 -7.26 -8.10
C MET A 65 -0.53 -7.59 -9.49
N ARG A 66 -1.53 -8.46 -9.59
CA ARG A 66 -2.20 -8.80 -10.86
C ARG A 66 -2.89 -7.59 -11.49
N LEU A 67 -3.53 -6.74 -10.68
CA LEU A 67 -4.15 -5.51 -11.17
C LEU A 67 -3.11 -4.55 -11.78
N PHE A 68 -1.95 -4.39 -11.13
CA PHE A 68 -0.87 -3.58 -11.68
C PHE A 68 -0.27 -4.17 -12.96
N ASP A 69 -0.16 -5.49 -13.06
CA ASP A 69 0.35 -6.16 -14.25
C ASP A 69 -0.60 -5.98 -15.45
N GLN A 70 -1.91 -6.14 -15.21
CA GLN A 70 -2.92 -6.06 -16.26
C GLN A 70 -3.29 -4.65 -16.69
N PHE A 71 -3.39 -3.73 -15.72
CA PHE A 71 -3.99 -2.40 -15.97
C PHE A 71 -2.98 -1.27 -15.91
N GLY A 72 -1.71 -1.54 -15.61
CA GLY A 72 -0.65 -0.55 -15.57
C GLY A 72 -0.09 -0.37 -14.16
N VAL A 73 1.23 -0.20 -14.11
CA VAL A 73 2.02 -0.20 -12.88
C VAL A 73 2.26 1.24 -12.41
N PRO A 74 2.18 1.53 -11.11
CA PRO A 74 2.53 2.85 -10.57
C PRO A 74 4.06 3.05 -10.54
N SER A 75 4.69 3.23 -11.70
CA SER A 75 6.12 3.44 -11.88
C SER A 75 6.41 4.43 -13.00
N LYS A 76 7.48 5.23 -12.87
CA LYS A 76 7.89 6.22 -13.88
C LYS A 76 8.46 5.59 -15.14
N ASP A 77 9.22 4.51 -14.98
CA ASP A 77 10.03 3.94 -16.08
C ASP A 77 9.26 2.86 -16.86
N LYS A 78 8.38 2.14 -16.17
CA LYS A 78 7.69 0.94 -16.69
C LYS A 78 6.16 1.02 -16.57
N GLY A 79 5.67 2.17 -16.15
CA GLY A 79 4.31 2.33 -15.68
C GLY A 79 3.64 3.58 -16.24
N ASP A 80 2.46 3.87 -15.71
CA ASP A 80 1.59 4.94 -16.18
C ASP A 80 1.37 6.04 -15.14
N ILE A 81 2.18 6.05 -14.06
CA ILE A 81 2.09 7.04 -12.97
C ILE A 81 2.29 8.49 -13.46
N ASN A 82 2.87 8.70 -14.63
CA ASN A 82 3.04 10.03 -15.22
C ASN A 82 1.77 10.53 -15.93
N MET A 83 0.80 9.64 -16.19
CA MET A 83 -0.41 9.93 -16.95
C MET A 83 -1.67 9.73 -16.15
N VAL A 84 -1.68 8.83 -15.16
CA VAL A 84 -2.86 8.42 -14.39
C VAL A 84 -2.55 8.43 -12.91
N ASP A 85 -3.40 9.10 -12.14
CA ASP A 85 -3.32 9.13 -10.68
C ASP A 85 -4.00 7.90 -10.06
N TYR A 86 -3.61 7.54 -8.85
CA TYR A 86 -4.04 6.34 -8.14
C TYR A 86 -4.73 6.74 -6.83
N LEU A 87 -5.98 6.33 -6.65
CA LEU A 87 -6.76 6.53 -5.43
C LEU A 87 -7.09 5.19 -4.80
N PHE A 88 -6.71 5.02 -3.53
CA PHE A 88 -7.10 3.86 -2.72
C PHE A 88 -8.06 4.30 -1.61
N LEU A 89 -9.19 3.62 -1.49
CA LEU A 89 -10.33 4.08 -0.68
C LEU A 89 -10.33 3.61 0.78
N GLY A 90 -9.32 2.85 1.21
CA GLY A 90 -9.20 2.33 2.58
C GLY A 90 -9.28 0.81 2.64
N ASP A 91 -9.44 0.28 3.86
CA ASP A 91 -9.57 -1.15 4.14
C ASP A 91 -8.43 -1.97 3.51
N PHE A 92 -7.21 -1.54 3.82
CA PHE A 92 -5.96 -2.11 3.31
C PHE A 92 -5.60 -3.41 4.02
N VAL A 93 -5.97 -3.51 5.29
CA VAL A 93 -5.57 -4.55 6.24
C VAL A 93 -6.72 -5.49 6.59
N ASP A 94 -6.37 -6.51 7.38
CA ASP A 94 -7.25 -7.58 7.87
C ASP A 94 -7.77 -8.55 6.80
N ARG A 95 -8.27 -9.70 7.26
CA ARG A 95 -8.86 -10.83 6.48
C ARG A 95 -7.90 -11.57 5.53
N GLY A 96 -7.04 -10.88 4.80
CA GLY A 96 -6.05 -11.47 3.91
C GLY A 96 -4.76 -11.87 4.60
N ALA A 97 -3.97 -12.69 3.91
CA ALA A 97 -2.72 -13.23 4.45
C ALA A 97 -1.54 -12.25 4.39
N HIS A 98 -1.65 -11.18 3.58
CA HIS A 98 -0.53 -10.30 3.22
C HIS A 98 -0.83 -8.81 3.50
N SER A 99 -1.43 -8.54 4.66
CA SER A 99 -1.79 -7.17 5.08
C SER A 99 -0.56 -6.27 5.25
N LEU A 100 0.56 -6.82 5.75
CA LEU A 100 1.78 -6.04 5.96
C LEU A 100 2.41 -5.62 4.64
N GLU A 101 2.53 -6.54 3.69
CA GLU A 101 2.97 -6.28 2.31
C GLU A 101 2.11 -5.19 1.66
N THR A 102 0.79 -5.31 1.83
CA THR A 102 -0.18 -4.37 1.25
C THR A 102 0.03 -2.96 1.77
N VAL A 103 0.05 -2.76 3.09
CA VAL A 103 0.26 -1.41 3.68
C VAL A 103 1.64 -0.88 3.34
N MET A 104 2.69 -1.70 3.43
CA MET A 104 4.05 -1.25 3.14
C MET A 104 4.21 -0.81 1.69
N LEU A 105 3.56 -1.49 0.74
CA LEU A 105 3.57 -1.08 -0.65
C LEU A 105 2.85 0.25 -0.85
N LEU A 106 1.65 0.42 -0.28
CA LEU A 106 0.88 1.66 -0.41
C LEU A 106 1.63 2.86 0.19
N LEU A 107 2.23 2.70 1.37
CA LEU A 107 3.07 3.73 1.98
C LEU A 107 4.31 4.03 1.13
N ALA A 108 4.96 3.01 0.57
CA ALA A 108 6.10 3.19 -0.33
C ALA A 108 5.73 3.97 -1.60
N LEU A 109 4.57 3.67 -2.19
CA LEU A 109 4.02 4.37 -3.34
C LEU A 109 3.68 5.82 -2.99
N LYS A 110 3.01 6.06 -1.85
CA LYS A 110 2.70 7.41 -1.35
C LYS A 110 3.97 8.24 -1.16
N LYS A 111 5.02 7.67 -0.56
CA LYS A 111 6.31 8.34 -0.39
C LYS A 111 6.97 8.70 -1.72
N ALA A 112 6.92 7.80 -2.70
CA ALA A 112 7.57 7.97 -4.00
C ALA A 112 6.82 8.95 -4.90
N TYR A 113 5.48 8.95 -4.83
CA TYR A 113 4.59 9.69 -5.72
C TYR A 113 3.49 10.41 -4.93
N PRO A 114 3.84 11.34 -4.03
CA PRO A 114 2.88 11.93 -3.08
C PRO A 114 1.72 12.69 -3.76
N ARG A 115 1.96 13.21 -4.97
CA ARG A 115 0.95 13.94 -5.76
C ARG A 115 0.05 13.02 -6.57
N GLN A 116 0.56 11.87 -7.01
CA GLN A 116 -0.17 10.94 -7.89
C GLN A 116 -0.86 9.83 -7.12
N VAL A 117 -0.41 9.51 -5.89
CA VAL A 117 -0.98 8.45 -5.07
C VAL A 117 -1.71 9.06 -3.89
N ALA A 118 -3.03 8.90 -3.87
CA ALA A 118 -3.93 9.29 -2.80
C ALA A 118 -4.39 8.06 -2.01
N LEU A 119 -4.31 8.14 -0.69
CA LEU A 119 -4.77 7.10 0.23
C LEU A 119 -5.81 7.72 1.16
N VAL A 120 -7.01 7.15 1.17
CA VAL A 120 -8.09 7.53 2.09
C VAL A 120 -8.19 6.46 3.19
N ARG A 121 -8.62 6.87 4.38
CA ARG A 121 -8.76 5.99 5.54
C ARG A 121 -10.10 5.24 5.48
N GLY A 122 -10.04 3.91 5.58
CA GLY A 122 -11.19 3.05 5.83
C GLY A 122 -11.40 2.80 7.33
N ASN A 123 -12.37 1.97 7.68
CA ASN A 123 -12.64 1.66 9.08
C ASN A 123 -11.62 0.66 9.66
N HIS A 124 -11.02 -0.18 8.83
CA HIS A 124 -9.99 -1.13 9.28
C HIS A 124 -8.67 -0.44 9.67
N GLU A 125 -8.45 0.81 9.29
CA GLU A 125 -7.31 1.62 9.74
C GLU A 125 -7.53 2.29 11.11
N ALA A 126 -8.60 1.93 11.83
CA ALA A 126 -8.84 2.37 13.21
C ALA A 126 -8.14 1.45 14.23
N PRO A 127 -7.51 1.99 15.30
CA PRO A 127 -6.86 1.17 16.32
C PRO A 127 -7.78 0.11 16.93
N GLU A 128 -9.05 0.45 17.14
CA GLU A 128 -10.04 -0.43 17.75
C GLU A 128 -10.39 -1.63 16.86
N VAL A 129 -10.43 -1.40 15.53
CA VAL A 129 -10.73 -2.44 14.54
C VAL A 129 -9.50 -3.33 14.31
N ASN A 130 -8.32 -2.74 14.12
CA ASN A 130 -7.06 -3.46 14.01
C ASN A 130 -6.81 -4.41 15.20
N ALA A 131 -7.08 -3.94 16.43
CA ALA A 131 -6.90 -4.73 17.64
C ALA A 131 -7.80 -5.97 17.68
N ARG A 132 -9.01 -5.88 17.10
CA ARG A 132 -9.97 -6.97 17.04
C ARG A 132 -9.69 -7.94 15.89
N ASP A 133 -9.30 -7.40 14.73
CA ASP A 133 -9.30 -8.14 13.46
C ASP A 133 -7.91 -8.72 13.10
N GLY A 134 -6.90 -8.47 13.96
CA GLY A 134 -5.69 -9.30 14.03
C GLY A 134 -4.45 -8.71 13.36
N PHE A 135 -4.51 -7.50 12.80
CA PHE A 135 -3.34 -6.83 12.22
C PHE A 135 -2.11 -6.78 13.14
N PRO A 136 -2.21 -6.51 14.46
CA PRO A 136 -1.04 -6.55 15.35
C PRO A 136 -0.33 -7.90 15.40
N HIS A 137 -1.03 -9.01 15.14
CA HIS A 137 -0.40 -10.33 15.04
C HIS A 137 0.43 -10.44 13.76
N SER A 138 -0.05 -9.91 12.63
CA SER A 138 0.70 -9.86 11.38
C SER A 138 2.01 -9.08 11.52
N CYS A 139 2.03 -8.01 12.31
CA CYS A 139 3.24 -7.22 12.59
C CYS A 139 4.23 -7.90 13.56
N ARG A 140 3.81 -8.95 14.28
CA ARG A 140 4.65 -9.70 15.23
C ARG A 140 5.25 -10.96 14.63
N LYS A 141 4.87 -11.33 13.41
CA LYS A 141 5.46 -12.48 12.73
C LYS A 141 6.93 -12.16 12.41
N PRO A 142 7.87 -13.04 12.79
CA PRO A 142 9.30 -12.82 12.62
C PRO A 142 9.72 -12.82 11.16
#